data_AF-A0AAW2SN82-F1
#
_entry.id   AF-A0AAW2SN82-F1
#
_cell.length_a   1.000
_cell.length_b   1.000
_cell.length_c   1.000
_cell.angle_alpha   90.00
_cell.angle_beta   90.00
_cell.angle_gamma   90.00
#
_symmetry.space_group_name_H-M   'P 1'
#
loop_
_entity.id
_entity.type
_entity.pdbx_description
1 polymer ?
#
loop_
_entity_poly.entity_id
_entity_poly.type
_entity_poly.pdbx_seq_one_letter_code
_entity_poly.pdbx_strand_id
1 'polypeptide(L)'
;MLFIIRGTLESSTTNGGRSGFFNSTTLRPGDFCGEELLSWALLPRSTLNLPSSTRTVKALSEVEAFALRAEDLKFVANQFRRLHSKKLQHTFRYYSHHWRTWAACFIQAAWRRHKKRMLAKSLSMQESFNSSHEEELPDDSDKEEAPKTVASSQAKQNLGVTILASRFAANTRRGAQKIKNVELPKLQKPEEPDFSADPDDD
;
A
#
# COMPACT_ATOMS: atom_id res chain seq x y z
N MET A 1 10.73 0.47 26.59
CA MET A 1 10.42 -0.72 25.76
C MET A 1 9.97 -1.84 26.69
N LEU A 2 8.92 -2.59 26.34
CA LEU A 2 8.39 -3.67 27.19
C LEU A 2 8.52 -5.01 26.48
N PHE A 3 8.99 -6.04 27.20
CA PHE A 3 9.10 -7.42 26.74
C PHE A 3 8.13 -8.29 27.51
N ILE A 4 7.21 -8.95 26.81
CA ILE A 4 6.09 -9.67 27.43
C ILE A 4 6.55 -11.07 27.80
N ILE A 5 6.39 -11.43 29.07
CA ILE A 5 6.79 -12.74 29.62
C ILE A 5 5.56 -13.60 29.87
N ARG A 6 4.47 -13.00 30.36
CA ARG A 6 3.18 -13.69 30.57
C ARG A 6 2.02 -12.76 30.25
N GLY A 7 0.87 -13.35 29.93
CA GLY A 7 -0.36 -12.63 29.64
C GLY A 7 -0.54 -12.27 28.16
N THR A 8 -1.56 -11.47 27.90
CA THR A 8 -1.94 -11.03 26.55
C THR A 8 -2.28 -9.55 26.53
N LEU A 9 -1.82 -8.87 25.49
CA LEU A 9 -2.12 -7.46 25.27
C LEU A 9 -2.71 -7.28 23.87
N GLU A 10 -3.57 -6.30 23.73
CA GLU A 10 -3.97 -5.78 22.43
C GLU A 10 -3.08 -4.60 22.07
N SER A 11 -2.55 -4.57 20.86
CA SER A 11 -1.83 -3.45 20.29
C SER A 11 -2.55 -2.93 19.06
N SER A 12 -3.05 -1.70 19.15
CA SER A 12 -3.81 -1.05 18.08
C SER A 12 -3.09 0.20 17.57
N THR A 13 -3.26 0.50 16.27
CA THR A 13 -2.79 1.74 15.67
C THR A 13 -3.74 2.23 14.59
N THR A 14 -3.90 3.55 14.54
CA THR A 14 -4.63 4.27 13.50
C THR A 14 -3.69 4.93 12.48
N ASN A 15 -2.38 4.68 12.58
CA ASN A 15 -1.35 5.28 11.72
C ASN A 15 -1.53 6.80 11.57
N GLY A 16 -1.60 7.51 12.71
CA GLY A 16 -1.79 8.96 12.74
C GLY A 16 -3.23 9.41 12.44
N GLY A 17 -4.24 8.62 12.81
CA GLY A 17 -5.64 9.01 12.64
C GLY A 17 -6.18 8.87 11.21
N ARG A 18 -5.54 8.04 10.38
CA ARG A 18 -5.94 7.89 8.99
C ARG A 18 -7.27 7.14 8.89
N SER A 19 -8.27 7.79 8.30
CA SER A 19 -9.61 7.20 8.13
C SER A 19 -9.55 5.85 7.39
N GLY A 20 -10.25 4.85 7.93
CA GLY A 20 -10.28 3.48 7.39
C GLY A 20 -9.03 2.65 7.65
N PHE A 21 -8.05 3.16 8.41
CA PHE A 21 -6.87 2.39 8.83
C PHE A 21 -6.95 2.07 10.33
N PHE A 22 -7.29 0.83 10.65
CA PHE A 22 -7.22 0.29 12.00
C PHE A 22 -6.48 -1.03 11.95
N ASN A 23 -5.30 -1.09 12.56
CA ASN A 23 -4.53 -2.31 12.69
C ASN A 23 -4.49 -2.69 14.17
N SER A 24 -5.19 -3.77 14.53
CA SER A 24 -5.10 -4.40 15.85
C SER A 24 -4.38 -5.74 15.73
N THR A 25 -3.51 -6.02 16.69
CA THR A 25 -2.80 -7.29 16.84
C THR A 25 -2.72 -7.67 18.31
N THR A 26 -2.80 -8.96 18.61
CA THR A 26 -2.57 -9.47 19.96
C THR A 26 -1.09 -9.70 20.17
N LEU A 27 -0.52 -9.16 21.24
CA LEU A 27 0.83 -9.43 21.72
C LEU A 27 0.78 -10.57 22.75
N ARG A 28 1.71 -11.51 22.63
CA ARG A 28 1.82 -12.74 23.40
C ARG A 28 3.18 -12.83 24.10
N PRO A 29 3.40 -13.81 24.99
CA PRO A 29 4.72 -14.06 25.56
C PRO A 29 5.80 -14.18 24.47
N GLY A 30 6.89 -13.44 24.63
CA GLY A 30 7.97 -13.32 23.65
C GLY A 30 7.86 -12.10 22.72
N ASP A 31 6.69 -11.47 22.63
CA ASP A 31 6.52 -10.22 21.88
C ASP A 31 7.00 -9.01 22.70
N PHE A 32 7.20 -7.88 22.02
CA PHE A 32 7.59 -6.62 22.64
C PHE A 32 6.86 -5.42 22.04
N CYS A 33 6.87 -4.30 22.77
CA CYS A 33 6.36 -3.02 22.29
C CYS A 33 7.25 -1.84 22.71
N GLY A 34 7.09 -0.68 22.06
CA GLY A 34 7.96 0.48 22.24
C GLY A 34 9.28 0.37 21.46
N GLU A 35 9.21 -0.24 20.27
CA GLU A 35 10.35 -0.49 19.38
C GLU A 35 10.92 0.78 18.74
N GLU A 36 10.15 1.87 18.76
CA GLU A 36 10.57 3.21 18.38
C GLU A 36 11.76 3.69 19.22
N LEU A 37 11.81 3.24 20.49
CA LEU A 37 12.89 3.55 21.41
C LEU A 37 14.22 2.94 20.97
N LEU A 38 14.20 1.80 20.28
CA LEU A 38 15.41 1.18 19.77
C LEU A 38 16.00 1.99 18.63
N SER A 39 15.16 2.42 17.67
CA SER A 39 15.60 3.31 16.60
C SER A 39 16.23 4.57 17.19
N TRP A 40 15.54 5.23 18.13
CA TRP A 40 16.07 6.41 18.83
C TRP A 40 17.41 6.14 19.53
N ALA A 41 17.52 5.05 20.28
CA ALA A 41 18.72 4.74 21.05
C ALA A 41 19.93 4.50 20.16
N LEU A 42 19.73 3.92 18.98
CA LEU A 42 20.80 3.62 18.05
C LEU A 42 21.28 4.87 17.27
N LEU A 43 20.48 5.94 17.13
CA LEU A 43 20.92 7.15 16.42
C LEU A 43 22.13 7.80 17.12
N PRO A 44 23.21 8.13 16.37
CA PRO A 44 24.38 8.83 16.94
C PRO A 44 24.03 10.18 17.57
N ARG A 45 23.05 10.88 17.00
CA ARG A 45 22.53 12.18 17.46
C ARG A 45 21.06 12.08 17.87
N SER A 46 20.74 11.18 18.78
CA SER A 46 19.38 11.07 19.31
C SER A 46 19.02 12.33 20.09
N THR A 47 17.84 12.89 19.85
CA THR A 47 17.31 14.03 20.62
C THR A 47 17.09 13.65 22.08
N LEU A 48 17.16 14.63 23.00
CA LEU A 48 16.80 14.41 24.41
C LEU A 48 15.32 13.98 24.57
N ASN A 49 14.47 14.38 23.62
CA ASN A 49 13.07 13.97 23.59
C ASN A 49 12.95 12.49 23.21
N LEU A 50 12.17 11.76 24.00
CA LEU A 50 11.83 10.36 23.73
C LEU A 50 10.83 10.26 22.57
N PRO A 51 10.94 9.20 21.75
CA PRO A 51 9.97 8.96 20.69
C PRO A 51 8.59 8.64 21.26
N SER A 52 7.55 9.19 20.64
CA SER A 52 6.18 8.80 20.93
C SER A 52 5.89 7.42 20.33
N SER A 53 5.13 6.59 21.04
CA SER A 53 4.75 5.27 20.54
C SER A 53 3.78 5.39 19.36
N THR A 54 3.96 4.54 18.34
CA THR A 54 3.07 4.47 17.17
C THR A 54 1.83 3.62 17.40
N ARG A 55 1.76 2.91 18.53
CA ARG A 55 0.68 2.00 18.88
C ARG A 55 0.19 2.22 20.31
N THR A 56 -1.10 2.05 20.52
CA THR A 56 -1.70 1.99 21.85
C THR A 56 -1.79 0.54 22.29
N VAL A 57 -1.25 0.24 23.46
CA VAL A 57 -1.25 -1.12 24.03
C VAL A 57 -2.18 -1.17 25.22
N LYS A 58 -3.07 -2.17 25.25
CA LYS A 58 -4.04 -2.40 26.33
C LYS A 58 -3.89 -3.83 26.83
N ALA A 59 -3.77 -4.01 28.15
CA ALA A 59 -3.77 -5.34 28.75
C ALA A 59 -5.17 -5.98 28.62
N LEU A 60 -5.22 -7.21 28.11
CA LEU A 60 -6.46 -8.00 28.04
C LEU A 60 -6.58 -8.98 29.20
N SER A 61 -5.44 -9.34 29.81
CA SER A 61 -5.34 -10.19 31.00
C SER A 61 -4.37 -9.57 32.01
N GLU A 62 -4.13 -10.24 33.13
CA GLU A 62 -2.93 -10.01 33.93
C GLU A 62 -1.68 -10.26 33.07
N VAL A 63 -0.70 -9.36 33.18
CA VAL A 63 0.50 -9.33 32.32
C VAL A 63 1.73 -9.15 33.17
N GLU A 64 2.74 -9.96 32.87
CA GLU A 64 4.10 -9.78 33.37
C GLU A 64 5.00 -9.38 32.21
N ALA A 65 5.75 -8.28 32.37
CA ALA A 65 6.65 -7.78 31.35
C ALA A 65 7.92 -7.19 31.97
N PHE A 66 9.05 -7.36 31.30
CA PHE A 66 10.27 -6.63 31.61
C PHE A 66 10.26 -5.27 30.93
N ALA A 67 10.57 -4.23 31.69
CA ALA A 67 10.76 -2.89 31.17
C ALA A 67 12.25 -2.62 30.95
N LEU A 68 12.62 -2.34 29.70
CA LEU A 68 13.92 -1.76 29.37
C LEU A 68 13.74 -0.26 29.19
N ARG A 69 14.39 0.51 30.07
CA ARG A 69 14.29 1.96 30.09
C ARG A 69 15.09 2.59 28.94
N ALA A 70 14.74 3.83 28.62
CA ALA A 70 15.39 4.59 27.57
C ALA A 70 16.87 4.83 27.88
N GLU A 71 17.18 5.19 29.14
CA GLU A 71 18.54 5.52 29.54
C GLU A 71 19.45 4.29 29.45
N ASP A 72 18.98 3.14 29.94
CA ASP A 72 19.71 1.87 29.88
C ASP A 72 19.93 1.40 28.44
N LEU A 73 18.88 1.50 27.61
CA LEU A 73 18.99 1.13 26.20
C LEU A 73 19.98 2.04 25.46
N LYS A 74 19.97 3.35 25.74
CA LYS A 74 20.90 4.30 25.14
C LYS A 74 22.33 4.03 25.58
N PHE A 75 22.54 3.76 26.87
CA PHE A 75 23.84 3.39 27.41
C PHE A 75 24.40 2.15 26.71
N VAL A 76 23.60 1.09 26.63
CA VAL A 76 23.98 -0.15 25.97
C VAL A 76 24.23 0.05 24.46
N ALA A 77 23.38 0.81 23.77
CA ALA A 77 23.56 1.13 22.36
C ALA A 77 24.88 1.87 22.08
N ASN A 78 25.20 2.87 22.92
CA ASN A 78 26.44 3.65 22.79
C ASN A 78 27.69 2.83 23.14
N GLN A 79 27.63 2.01 24.18
CA GLN A 79 28.78 1.24 24.67
C GLN A 79 29.14 0.08 23.76
N PHE A 80 28.14 -0.56 23.15
CA PHE A 80 28.34 -1.76 22.35
C PHE A 80 28.13 -1.46 20.86
N ARG A 81 29.22 -1.23 20.12
CA ARG A 81 29.22 -1.13 18.64
C ARG A 81 28.48 -2.31 17.97
N ARG A 82 28.42 -3.47 18.62
CA ARG A 82 27.70 -4.66 18.15
C ARG A 82 26.19 -4.47 18.01
N LEU A 83 25.59 -3.48 18.68
CA LEU A 83 24.18 -3.12 18.48
C LEU A 83 23.91 -2.48 17.11
N HIS A 84 24.93 -1.95 16.44
CA HIS A 84 24.82 -1.44 15.06
C HIS A 84 24.91 -2.56 14.01
N SER A 85 25.08 -3.83 14.41
CA SER A 85 25.20 -4.95 13.48
C SER A 85 23.93 -5.14 12.65
N LYS A 86 24.09 -5.33 11.32
CA LYS A 86 23.01 -5.69 10.38
C LYS A 86 22.20 -6.92 10.84
N LYS A 87 22.84 -7.88 11.52
CA LYS A 87 22.15 -9.08 12.05
C LYS A 87 21.11 -8.72 13.10
N LEU A 88 21.46 -7.82 14.02
CA LEU A 88 20.56 -7.37 15.07
C LEU A 88 19.42 -6.54 14.46
N GLN A 89 19.73 -5.67 13.50
CA GLN A 89 18.74 -4.87 12.76
C GLN A 89 17.69 -5.75 12.10
N HIS A 90 18.11 -6.79 11.38
CA HIS A 90 17.19 -7.72 10.73
C HIS A 90 16.32 -8.48 11.74
N THR A 91 16.89 -8.83 12.89
CA THR A 91 16.15 -9.51 13.96
C THR A 91 15.04 -8.61 14.50
N PHE A 92 15.34 -7.36 14.86
CA PHE A 92 14.32 -6.44 15.34
C PHE A 92 13.28 -6.09 14.28
N ARG A 93 13.69 -5.89 13.02
CA ARG A 93 12.76 -5.69 11.90
C ARG A 93 11.84 -6.89 11.70
N TYR A 94 12.37 -8.10 11.83
CA TYR A 94 11.61 -9.33 11.68
C TYR A 94 10.58 -9.51 12.80
N TYR A 95 10.88 -9.12 14.05
CA TYR A 95 9.96 -9.26 15.18
C TYR A 95 9.05 -8.04 15.38
N SER A 96 9.38 -6.88 14.81
CA SER A 96 8.58 -5.67 14.92
C SER A 96 7.21 -5.79 14.25
N HIS A 97 6.15 -5.48 14.99
CA HIS A 97 4.80 -5.44 14.46
C HIS A 97 4.60 -4.28 13.48
N HIS A 98 5.28 -3.16 13.68
CA HIS A 98 5.23 -2.03 12.75
C HIS A 98 5.79 -2.41 11.38
N TRP A 99 7.00 -2.99 11.33
CA TRP A 99 7.65 -3.42 10.08
C TRP A 99 6.87 -4.53 9.38
N ARG A 100 6.34 -5.51 10.13
CA ARG A 100 5.47 -6.57 9.57
C ARG A 100 4.21 -5.98 8.92
N THR A 101 3.57 -5.02 9.59
CA THR A 101 2.38 -4.34 9.07
C THR A 101 2.69 -3.57 7.81
N TRP A 102 3.78 -2.79 7.82
CA TRP A 102 4.22 -2.05 6.65
C TRP A 102 4.49 -2.98 5.46
N ALA A 103 5.24 -4.07 5.66
CA ALA A 103 5.54 -5.04 4.62
C ALA A 103 4.26 -5.69 4.05
N ALA A 104 3.32 -6.09 4.92
CA ALA A 104 2.04 -6.63 4.50
C ALA A 104 1.25 -5.62 3.65
N CYS A 105 1.15 -4.37 4.10
CA CYS A 105 0.45 -3.32 3.36
C CYS A 105 1.14 -3.00 2.01
N PHE A 106 2.48 -3.03 1.96
CA PHE A 106 3.26 -2.82 0.74
C PHE A 106 2.97 -3.92 -0.30
N ILE A 107 3.02 -5.19 0.12
CA ILE A 107 2.70 -6.34 -0.74
C ILE A 107 1.24 -6.26 -1.21
N GLN A 108 0.31 -5.96 -0.31
CA GLN A 108 -1.11 -5.79 -0.66
C GLN A 108 -1.32 -4.70 -1.71
N ALA A 109 -0.65 -3.55 -1.58
CA ALA A 109 -0.73 -2.47 -2.54
C ALA A 109 -0.19 -2.89 -3.92
N ALA A 110 0.98 -3.55 -3.95
CA ALA A 110 1.56 -4.08 -5.18
C ALA A 110 0.63 -5.11 -5.86
N TRP A 111 0.04 -6.02 -5.10
CA TRP A 111 -0.91 -7.01 -5.59
C TRP A 111 -2.19 -6.38 -6.15
N ARG A 112 -2.79 -5.42 -5.45
CA ARG A 112 -3.96 -4.68 -5.95
C ARG A 112 -3.65 -3.95 -7.25
N ARG A 113 -2.46 -3.35 -7.37
CA ARG A 113 -2.00 -2.72 -8.62
C ARG A 113 -1.80 -3.75 -9.74
N HIS A 114 -1.27 -4.93 -9.44
CA HIS A 114 -1.16 -6.02 -10.40
C HIS A 114 -2.53 -6.48 -10.89
N LYS A 115 -3.47 -6.80 -9.99
CA LYS A 115 -4.85 -7.18 -10.35
C LYS A 115 -5.55 -6.13 -11.20
N LYS A 116 -5.41 -4.84 -10.87
CA LYS A 116 -5.99 -3.74 -11.67
C LYS A 116 -5.41 -3.70 -13.09
N ARG A 117 -4.10 -3.94 -13.24
CA ARG A 117 -3.45 -4.03 -14.57
C ARG A 117 -3.94 -5.26 -15.35
N MET A 118 -4.11 -6.40 -14.70
CA MET A 118 -4.63 -7.61 -15.35
C MET A 118 -6.06 -7.43 -15.84
N LEU A 119 -6.95 -6.86 -15.03
CA LEU A 119 -8.32 -6.51 -15.43
C LEU A 119 -8.34 -5.54 -16.62
N ALA A 120 -7.53 -4.47 -16.56
CA ALA A 120 -7.46 -3.50 -17.65
C ALA A 120 -6.96 -4.12 -18.96
N LYS A 121 -5.98 -5.03 -18.91
CA LYS A 121 -5.51 -5.78 -20.08
C LYS A 121 -6.57 -6.73 -20.63
N SER A 122 -7.29 -7.44 -19.75
CA SER A 122 -8.38 -8.33 -20.15
C SER A 122 -9.50 -7.57 -20.87
N LEU A 123 -9.90 -6.42 -20.34
CA LEU A 123 -10.93 -5.57 -20.96
C LEU A 123 -10.44 -5.01 -22.30
N SER A 124 -9.20 -4.53 -22.38
CA SER A 124 -8.61 -4.04 -23.63
C SER A 124 -8.56 -5.11 -24.72
N MET A 125 -8.30 -6.37 -24.37
CA MET A 125 -8.25 -7.49 -25.31
C MET A 125 -9.64 -7.86 -25.84
N GLN A 126 -10.65 -7.85 -24.96
CA GLN A 126 -12.05 -8.07 -25.34
C GLN A 126 -12.57 -6.94 -26.24
N GLU A 127 -12.24 -5.68 -25.94
CA GLU A 127 -12.58 -4.54 -26.79
C GLU A 127 -11.91 -4.62 -28.17
N SER A 128 -10.64 -5.05 -28.26
CA SER A 128 -9.96 -5.21 -29.56
C SER A 128 -10.55 -6.33 -30.40
N PHE A 129 -10.96 -7.44 -29.78
CA PHE A 129 -11.59 -8.57 -30.50
C PHE A 129 -12.96 -8.19 -31.07
N ASN A 130 -13.75 -7.42 -30.32
CA ASN A 130 -15.03 -6.92 -30.80
C ASN A 130 -14.88 -5.92 -31.96
N SER A 131 -13.83 -5.10 -31.96
CA SER A 131 -13.57 -4.13 -33.05
C SER A 131 -13.19 -4.82 -34.37
N SER A 132 -12.51 -5.97 -34.33
CA SER A 132 -12.12 -6.73 -35.53
C SER A 132 -13.27 -7.51 -36.20
N HIS A 133 -14.42 -7.66 -35.53
CA HIS A 133 -15.62 -8.28 -36.14
C HIS A 133 -16.56 -7.28 -36.80
N GLU A 134 -16.30 -5.97 -36.69
CA GLU A 134 -17.07 -4.92 -37.38
C GLU A 134 -16.41 -4.44 -38.69
N GLU A 135 -15.14 -4.77 -38.95
CA GLU A 135 -14.41 -4.35 -40.17
C GLU A 135 -14.52 -5.32 -41.36
N GLU A 136 -15.10 -6.52 -41.20
CA GLU A 136 -15.38 -7.44 -42.31
C GLU A 136 -16.77 -7.19 -42.92
N LEU A 137 -17.01 -6.01 -43.48
CA LEU A 137 -18.05 -5.80 -44.49
C LEU A 137 -17.35 -5.43 -45.80
N PRO A 138 -17.48 -6.24 -46.87
CA PRO A 138 -16.83 -5.93 -48.14
C PRO A 138 -17.48 -4.67 -48.74
N ASP A 139 -16.63 -3.65 -48.91
CA ASP A 139 -16.89 -2.45 -49.69
C ASP A 139 -17.00 -2.87 -51.16
N ASP A 140 -18.23 -3.06 -51.64
CA ASP A 140 -18.52 -3.30 -53.05
C ASP A 140 -19.31 -2.12 -53.63
N SER A 141 -18.90 -1.77 -54.85
CA SER A 141 -19.51 -0.89 -55.84
C SER A 141 -19.29 0.63 -55.76
N ASP A 142 -18.28 1.03 -56.53
CA ASP A 142 -18.30 2.12 -57.50
C ASP A 142 -19.69 2.60 -57.99
N LYS A 143 -19.77 3.93 -58.08
CA LYS A 143 -20.49 4.77 -59.07
C LYS A 143 -22.01 5.01 -58.92
N GLU A 144 -22.28 6.31 -59.06
CA GLU A 144 -23.55 7.01 -59.10
C GLU A 144 -24.56 6.42 -60.10
N GLU A 145 -25.80 6.21 -59.66
CA GLU A 145 -27.00 6.85 -60.21
C GLU A 145 -28.23 6.41 -59.38
N ALA A 146 -29.09 7.36 -59.00
CA ALA A 146 -30.38 7.10 -58.35
C ALA A 146 -31.44 6.68 -59.40
N PRO A 147 -32.72 6.33 -59.08
CA PRO A 147 -33.39 6.23 -57.77
C PRO A 147 -34.38 5.04 -57.63
N LYS A 148 -34.97 4.92 -56.42
CA LYS A 148 -36.35 4.46 -56.07
C LYS A 148 -36.51 3.15 -55.28
N THR A 149 -37.21 3.37 -54.15
CA THR A 149 -38.30 2.57 -53.55
C THR A 149 -38.01 1.42 -52.59
N VAL A 150 -38.50 1.67 -51.36
CA VAL A 150 -39.04 0.80 -50.28
C VAL A 150 -38.16 -0.16 -49.49
N ALA A 151 -38.43 -0.13 -48.18
CA ALA A 151 -38.09 -1.09 -47.12
C ALA A 151 -36.68 -1.01 -46.50
N SER A 152 -36.58 -0.26 -45.40
CA SER A 152 -36.16 -0.81 -44.08
C SER A 152 -35.99 0.34 -43.09
N SER A 153 -36.96 0.49 -42.20
CA SER A 153 -36.94 1.42 -41.07
C SER A 153 -35.95 1.02 -39.96
N GLN A 154 -35.19 -0.07 -40.12
CA GLN A 154 -34.26 -0.59 -39.11
C GLN A 154 -32.83 -0.04 -39.24
N ALA A 155 -32.36 0.30 -40.45
CA ALA A 155 -30.99 0.77 -40.66
C ALA A 155 -30.71 2.15 -40.02
N LYS A 156 -31.72 3.04 -39.97
CA LYS A 156 -31.59 4.37 -39.32
C LYS A 156 -31.63 4.31 -37.80
N GLN A 157 -32.19 3.25 -37.20
CA GLN A 157 -32.26 3.10 -35.74
C GLN A 157 -30.90 2.66 -35.14
N ASN A 158 -30.07 1.96 -35.91
CA ASN A 158 -28.78 1.45 -35.44
C ASN A 158 -27.68 2.51 -35.39
N LEU A 159 -27.68 3.48 -36.31
CA LEU A 159 -26.66 4.53 -36.37
C LEU A 159 -26.70 5.45 -35.12
N GLY A 160 -27.91 5.77 -34.64
CA GLY A 160 -28.09 6.57 -33.42
C GLY A 160 -27.62 5.86 -32.15
N VAL A 161 -27.80 4.53 -32.08
CA VAL A 161 -27.37 3.70 -30.96
C VAL A 161 -25.84 3.57 -30.92
N THR A 162 -25.18 3.38 -32.08
CA THR A 162 -23.71 3.33 -32.18
C THR A 162 -23.06 4.69 -31.87
N ILE A 163 -23.69 5.81 -32.24
CA ILE A 163 -23.23 7.16 -31.88
C ILE A 163 -23.39 7.43 -30.37
N LEU A 164 -24.49 6.97 -29.76
CA LEU A 164 -24.69 7.07 -28.31
C LEU A 164 -23.71 6.18 -27.53
N ALA A 165 -23.44 4.96 -28.00
CA ALA A 165 -22.47 4.05 -27.40
C ALA A 165 -21.03 4.59 -27.49
N SER A 166 -20.64 5.16 -28.64
CA SER A 166 -19.31 5.78 -28.81
C SER A 166 -19.14 7.04 -27.93
N ARG A 167 -20.17 7.88 -27.80
CA ARG A 167 -20.14 9.03 -26.87
C ARG A 167 -20.12 8.59 -25.41
N PHE A 168 -20.82 7.51 -25.06
CA PHE A 168 -20.79 6.93 -23.71
C PHE A 168 -19.40 6.37 -23.38
N ALA A 169 -18.78 5.61 -24.30
CA ALA A 169 -17.42 5.09 -24.16
C ALA A 169 -16.35 6.21 -24.09
N ALA A 170 -16.52 7.29 -24.86
CA ALA A 170 -15.63 8.45 -24.78
C ALA A 170 -15.73 9.18 -23.43
N ASN A 171 -16.94 9.28 -22.86
CA ASN A 171 -17.15 9.88 -21.54
C ASN A 171 -16.62 9.00 -20.39
N THR A 172 -16.75 7.68 -20.46
CA THR A 172 -16.17 6.77 -19.45
C THR A 172 -14.65 6.78 -19.47
N ARG A 173 -14.00 6.96 -20.63
CA ARG A 173 -12.54 7.18 -20.74
C ARG A 173 -12.08 8.46 -20.02
N ARG A 174 -12.83 9.55 -20.14
CA ARG A 174 -12.52 10.83 -19.43
C ARG A 174 -12.74 10.72 -17.92
N GLY A 175 -13.76 9.98 -17.47
CA GLY A 175 -14.01 9.68 -16.06
C GLY A 175 -12.96 8.76 -15.42
N ALA A 176 -12.51 7.73 -16.15
CA ALA A 176 -11.47 6.81 -15.70
C ALA A 176 -10.08 7.47 -15.57
N GLN A 177 -9.79 8.51 -16.36
CA GLN A 177 -8.59 9.33 -16.17
C GLN A 177 -8.65 10.22 -14.92
N LYS A 178 -9.84 10.70 -14.51
CA LYS A 178 -9.99 11.44 -13.23
C LYS A 178 -9.75 10.54 -12.01
N ILE A 179 -10.08 9.25 -12.08
CA ILE A 179 -9.84 8.27 -11.00
C ILE A 179 -8.36 7.86 -10.91
N LYS A 180 -7.51 8.17 -11.91
CA LYS A 180 -6.05 7.99 -11.78
C LYS A 180 -5.41 8.91 -10.74
N ASN A 181 -6.09 10.00 -10.34
CA ASN A 181 -5.64 10.92 -9.30
C ASN A 181 -6.12 10.56 -7.89
N VAL A 182 -6.86 9.45 -7.70
CA VAL A 182 -6.96 8.85 -6.36
C VAL A 182 -5.66 8.11 -6.13
N GLU A 183 -4.64 8.90 -5.79
CA GLU A 183 -3.33 8.45 -5.37
C GLU A 183 -3.56 7.42 -4.26
N LEU A 184 -3.23 6.16 -4.55
CA LEU A 184 -3.18 5.11 -3.52
C LEU A 184 -2.35 5.69 -2.39
N PRO A 185 -2.90 5.78 -1.17
CA PRO A 185 -2.22 6.51 -0.12
C PRO A 185 -0.81 5.97 0.04
N LYS A 186 0.16 6.82 -0.28
CA LYS A 186 1.57 6.49 -0.20
C LYS A 186 1.85 6.14 1.26
N LEU A 187 2.08 4.87 1.52
CA LEU A 187 2.54 4.43 2.82
C LEU A 187 3.93 5.03 2.99
N GLN A 188 4.05 6.01 3.89
CA GLN A 188 5.37 6.50 4.28
C GLN A 188 6.12 5.33 4.88
N LYS A 189 7.33 5.09 4.39
CA LYS A 189 8.25 4.13 4.99
C LYS A 189 8.46 4.58 6.44
N PRO A 190 8.42 3.66 7.42
CA PRO A 190 8.81 3.99 8.78
C PRO A 190 10.16 4.69 8.76
N GLU A 191 10.33 5.74 9.57
CA GLU A 191 11.62 6.42 9.67
C GLU A 191 12.70 5.40 10.04
N GLU A 192 13.63 5.20 9.11
CA GLU A 192 14.78 4.37 9.37
C GLU A 192 15.77 5.21 10.15
N PRO A 193 16.29 4.70 11.28
CA PRO A 193 17.46 5.29 11.84
C PRO A 193 18.62 5.14 10.84
N ASP A 194 19.19 6.27 10.44
CA ASP A 194 20.28 6.35 9.47
C ASP A 194 21.61 5.99 10.14
N PHE A 195 22.27 4.96 9.61
CA PHE A 195 23.49 4.38 10.17
C PHE A 195 24.60 4.20 9.14
N SER A 196 24.55 4.95 8.02
CA SER A 196 25.68 4.96 7.08
C SER A 196 26.86 5.80 7.54
N ALA A 197 26.76 6.48 8.69
CA ALA A 197 27.89 7.17 9.31
C ALA A 197 28.78 6.16 10.04
N ASP A 198 29.78 5.65 9.34
CA ASP A 198 31.02 5.23 9.99
C ASP A 198 31.64 6.51 10.62
N PRO A 199 31.91 6.56 11.94
CA PRO A 199 32.49 7.73 12.60
C PRO A 199 34.00 7.89 12.34
N ASP A 200 34.54 7.31 11.26
CA ASP A 200 35.98 7.31 10.96
C ASP A 200 36.31 8.29 9.81
N ASP A 201 35.87 9.55 9.93
CA ASP A 201 36.34 10.70 9.13
C ASP A 201 36.52 11.93 10.07
N ASP A 202 37.41 11.78 11.06
CA ASP A 202 38.12 12.88 11.74
C ASP A 202 39.52 12.40 12.16
#